data_AF-A0A1F7RWX1-F1
#
_entry.id   AF-A0A1F7RWX1-F1
#
_cell.length_a   1.000
_cell.length_b   1.000
_cell.length_c   1.000
_cell.angle_alpha   90.00
_cell.angle_beta   90.00
_cell.angle_gamma   90.00
#
_symmetry.space_group_name_H-M   'P 1'
#
loop_
_entity.id
_entity.type
_entity.pdbx_description
1 polymer ?
#
loop_
_entity_poly.entity_id
_entity_poly.type
_entity_poly.pdbx_seq_one_letter_code
_entity_poly.pdbx_strand_id
1 'polypeptide(L)'
;MIPRLFLAGLSTAMIFLVFRLCIMLDNKDTAVIASFLTSLYPPFVYFSAGLVTQLPFTFLFLLLLFFWIRFDAHPSVFQGILIGLLSGITLLTRADILFLLPLLFCITFIKHGRKMVMLWIPLCFIIAVSPWVVRNYMVHGKVFLVPPKGGRNLWESNNYKFSNQFAGGEHPEELQLYDSIRKTELEHLKRKDLIEFPKFQDEDEITRDEILMGRVISFIRANPIVYMKLCLIRLKETFRIFPRQLSGLKVKLIALFTDGWILPLSIIGFFLTIKQLSKFWIIHIASIYHVGIHILTTSGISQRIPVMPIFLIYTSIVIRKIWISGIRNNSTGKVNEL
;
A
#
# COMPACT_ATOMS: atom_id res chain seq x y z
N MET A 1 0.45 27.18 -5.68
CA MET A 1 1.78 26.97 -6.30
C MET A 1 2.73 26.22 -5.36
N ILE A 2 2.99 26.73 -4.15
CA ILE A 2 3.94 26.14 -3.18
C ILE A 2 3.68 24.65 -2.85
N PRO A 3 2.44 24.21 -2.53
CA PRO A 3 2.20 22.80 -2.22
C PRO A 3 2.52 21.84 -3.37
N ARG A 4 2.32 22.27 -4.63
CA ARG A 4 2.61 21.45 -5.81
C ARG A 4 4.12 21.32 -6.05
N LEU A 5 4.88 22.40 -5.82
CA LEU A 5 6.34 22.36 -5.88
C LEU A 5 6.93 21.43 -4.81
N PHE A 6 6.35 21.45 -3.61
CA PHE A 6 6.73 20.52 -2.54
C PHE A 6 6.48 19.06 -2.95
N LEU A 7 5.30 18.75 -3.51
CA LEU A 7 4.98 17.39 -4.00
C LEU A 7 5.88 16.94 -5.15
N ALA A 8 6.24 17.85 -6.06
CA ALA A 8 7.21 17.58 -7.12
C ALA A 8 8.59 17.25 -6.54
N GLY A 9 9.06 18.02 -5.55
CA GLY A 9 10.32 17.75 -4.85
C GLY A 9 10.32 16.40 -4.13
N LEU A 10 9.21 16.03 -3.47
CA LEU A 10 9.05 14.70 -2.88
C LEU A 10 9.11 13.60 -3.95
N SER A 11 8.45 13.81 -5.09
CA SER A 11 8.45 12.85 -6.20
C SER A 11 9.87 12.60 -6.72
N THR A 12 10.67 13.65 -6.90
CA THR A 12 12.09 13.52 -7.26
C THR A 12 12.91 12.80 -6.19
N ALA A 13 12.66 13.10 -4.90
CA ALA A 13 13.34 12.41 -3.80
C ALA A 13 12.99 10.91 -3.73
N MET A 14 11.78 10.50 -4.12
CA MET A 14 11.41 9.08 -4.23
C MET A 14 12.30 8.35 -5.25
N ILE A 15 12.62 8.97 -6.38
CA ILE A 15 13.50 8.36 -7.41
C ILE A 15 14.88 8.05 -6.81
N PHE A 16 15.42 9.00 -6.04
CA PHE A 16 16.69 8.79 -5.32
C PHE A 16 16.59 7.67 -4.28
N LEU A 17 15.49 7.61 -3.51
CA LEU A 17 15.29 6.53 -2.53
C LEU A 17 15.19 5.16 -3.20
N VAL A 18 14.46 5.05 -4.32
CA VAL A 18 14.38 3.80 -5.11
C VAL A 18 15.77 3.37 -5.58
N PHE A 19 16.56 4.31 -6.13
CA PHE A 19 17.94 4.03 -6.53
C PHE A 19 18.76 3.48 -5.35
N ARG A 20 18.71 4.14 -4.19
CA ARG A 20 19.47 3.72 -3.00
C ARG A 20 19.01 2.37 -2.44
N LEU A 21 17.71 2.09 -2.46
CA LEU A 21 17.15 0.80 -2.09
C LEU A 21 17.68 -0.31 -2.99
N CYS A 22 17.70 -0.10 -4.31
CA CYS A 22 18.26 -1.07 -5.25
C CYS A 22 19.76 -1.33 -5.05
N ILE A 23 20.55 -0.30 -4.73
CA ILE A 23 21.98 -0.49 -4.41
C ILE A 23 22.15 -1.40 -3.19
N MET A 24 21.29 -1.27 -2.17
CA MET A 24 21.35 -2.09 -0.97
C MET A 24 20.82 -3.51 -1.20
N LEU A 25 19.78 -3.66 -2.02
CA LEU A 25 19.05 -4.91 -2.22
C LEU A 25 19.57 -5.76 -3.39
N ASP A 26 20.18 -5.15 -4.41
CA ASP A 26 20.70 -5.85 -5.57
C ASP A 26 22.03 -5.24 -6.03
N ASN A 27 22.02 -4.32 -6.99
CA ASN A 27 23.20 -3.70 -7.60
C ASN A 27 22.85 -2.40 -8.35
N LYS A 28 23.88 -1.79 -8.97
CA LYS A 28 23.81 -0.53 -9.71
C LYS A 28 22.92 -0.58 -10.96
N ASP A 29 22.96 -1.66 -11.74
CA ASP A 29 22.16 -1.75 -12.96
C ASP A 29 20.66 -1.79 -12.62
N THR A 30 20.30 -2.58 -11.60
CA THR A 30 18.93 -2.60 -11.06
C THR A 30 18.51 -1.21 -10.56
N ALA A 31 19.43 -0.48 -9.91
CA ALA A 31 19.15 0.87 -9.41
C ALA A 31 18.88 1.89 -10.52
N VAL A 32 19.68 1.85 -11.59
CA VAL A 32 19.48 2.71 -12.76
C VAL A 32 18.14 2.39 -13.42
N ILE A 33 17.86 1.12 -13.70
CA ILE A 33 16.59 0.69 -14.32
C ILE A 33 15.40 1.12 -13.45
N ALA A 34 15.42 0.85 -12.14
CA ALA A 34 14.30 1.16 -11.26
C ALA A 34 14.05 2.66 -11.12
N SER A 35 15.11 3.46 -10.99
CA SER A 35 15.00 4.91 -10.91
C SER A 35 14.47 5.53 -12.20
N PHE A 36 14.93 5.03 -13.36
CA PHE A 36 14.41 5.44 -14.66
C PHE A 36 12.92 5.12 -14.79
N LEU A 37 12.50 3.88 -14.52
CA LEU A 37 11.09 3.51 -14.58
C LEU A 37 10.22 4.31 -13.59
N THR A 38 10.73 4.59 -12.39
CA THR A 38 10.05 5.42 -11.38
C THR A 38 9.83 6.84 -11.89
N SER A 39 10.84 7.44 -12.54
CA SER A 39 10.75 8.80 -13.10
C SER A 39 9.70 8.93 -14.20
N LEU A 40 9.46 7.85 -14.96
CA LEU A 40 8.52 7.82 -16.07
C LEU A 40 7.13 7.27 -15.69
N TYR A 41 6.93 6.83 -14.45
CA TYR A 41 5.70 6.20 -14.02
C TYR A 41 4.55 7.23 -13.95
N PRO A 42 3.56 7.21 -14.88
CA PRO A 42 2.62 8.31 -15.03
C PRO A 42 1.78 8.62 -13.79
N PRO A 43 1.39 7.64 -12.94
CA PRO A 43 0.71 7.98 -11.70
C PRO A 43 1.50 8.91 -10.78
N PHE A 44 2.83 8.77 -10.65
CA PHE A 44 3.62 9.69 -9.82
C PHE A 44 3.65 11.11 -10.40
N VAL A 45 3.66 11.23 -11.73
CA VAL A 45 3.54 12.53 -12.42
C VAL A 45 2.15 13.13 -12.20
N TYR A 46 1.09 12.34 -12.41
CA TYR A 46 -0.30 12.77 -12.25
C TYR A 46 -0.59 13.22 -10.81
N PHE A 47 -0.21 12.42 -9.82
CA PHE A 47 -0.43 12.75 -8.42
C PHE A 47 0.42 13.92 -7.94
N SER A 48 1.53 14.26 -8.62
CA SER A 48 2.34 15.43 -8.25
C SER A 48 1.63 16.76 -8.52
N ALA A 49 0.67 16.76 -9.45
CA ALA A 49 -0.16 17.93 -9.77
C ALA A 49 -1.36 18.07 -8.81
N GLY A 50 -1.80 16.98 -8.19
CA GLY A 50 -2.94 16.93 -7.28
C GLY A 50 -2.54 17.09 -5.81
N LEU A 51 -3.38 17.73 -5.01
CA LEU A 51 -3.21 17.75 -3.55
C LEU A 51 -3.73 16.43 -2.97
N VAL A 52 -2.84 15.45 -2.89
CA VAL A 52 -3.19 14.07 -2.50
C VAL A 52 -2.26 13.55 -1.40
N THR A 53 -2.77 12.66 -0.54
CA THR A 53 -1.99 12.08 0.58
C THR A 53 -1.06 10.95 0.14
N GLN A 54 -1.30 10.37 -1.04
CA GLN A 54 -0.59 9.21 -1.56
C GLN A 54 0.89 9.50 -1.76
N LEU A 55 1.26 10.64 -2.33
CA LEU A 55 2.67 10.99 -2.57
C LEU A 55 3.49 11.21 -1.30
N PRO A 56 3.08 12.10 -0.36
CA PRO A 56 3.84 12.29 0.87
C PRO A 56 3.91 10.99 1.67
N PHE A 57 2.84 10.20 1.70
CA PHE A 57 2.88 8.88 2.30
C PHE A 57 3.85 7.92 1.60
N THR A 58 3.86 7.85 0.27
CA THR A 58 4.77 6.98 -0.49
C THR A 58 6.22 7.34 -0.22
N PHE A 59 6.54 8.64 -0.19
CA PHE A 59 7.88 9.10 0.16
C PHE A 59 8.29 8.69 1.58
N LEU A 60 7.44 8.97 2.57
CA LEU A 60 7.70 8.61 3.97
C LEU A 60 7.82 7.10 4.16
N PHE A 61 6.98 6.33 3.47
CA PHE A 61 7.04 4.88 3.45
C PHE A 61 8.36 4.35 2.87
N LEU A 62 8.82 4.87 1.72
CA LEU A 62 10.12 4.48 1.17
C LEU A 62 11.29 4.87 2.07
N LEU A 63 11.22 6.05 2.69
CA LEU A 63 12.24 6.51 3.62
C LEU A 63 12.30 5.63 4.88
N LEU A 64 11.13 5.23 5.39
CA LEU A 64 11.00 4.28 6.49
C LEU A 64 11.63 2.93 6.12
N LEU A 65 11.30 2.36 4.96
CA LEU A 65 11.88 1.10 4.49
C LEU A 65 13.40 1.22 4.29
N PHE A 66 13.87 2.34 3.75
CA PHE A 66 15.31 2.60 3.59
C PHE A 66 16.06 2.53 4.92
N PHE A 67 15.57 3.24 5.95
CA PHE A 67 16.21 3.18 7.27
C PHE A 67 16.05 1.81 7.93
N TRP A 68 14.92 1.14 7.74
CA TRP A 68 14.73 -0.22 8.28
C TRP A 68 15.71 -1.22 7.69
N ILE A 69 15.97 -1.18 6.38
CA ILE A 69 16.95 -2.06 5.73
C ILE A 69 18.37 -1.72 6.18
N ARG A 70 18.70 -0.42 6.35
CA ARG A 70 20.01 -0.02 6.89
C ARG A 70 20.20 -0.51 8.32
N PHE A 71 19.15 -0.44 9.14
CA PHE A 71 19.15 -0.90 10.52
C PHE A 71 19.28 -2.42 10.61
N ASP A 72 18.60 -3.15 9.74
CA ASP A 72 18.71 -4.61 9.70
C ASP A 72 20.14 -5.08 9.39
N ALA A 73 20.86 -4.35 8.53
CA ALA A 73 22.27 -4.63 8.23
C ALA A 73 23.23 -4.17 9.35
N HIS A 74 23.06 -2.93 9.84
CA HIS A 74 23.95 -2.33 10.83
C HIS A 74 23.16 -1.47 11.85
N PRO A 75 22.62 -2.09 12.92
CA PRO A 75 21.80 -1.39 13.91
C PRO A 75 22.56 -0.23 14.56
N SER A 76 21.96 0.96 14.59
CA SER A 76 22.52 2.13 15.30
C SER A 76 21.41 2.98 15.94
N VAL A 77 21.77 3.72 17.00
CA VAL A 77 20.80 4.53 17.79
C VAL A 77 20.14 5.58 16.90
N PHE A 78 20.94 6.26 16.08
CA PHE A 78 20.45 7.24 15.12
C PHE A 78 19.38 6.66 14.18
N GLN A 79 19.62 5.45 13.65
CA GLN A 79 18.64 4.79 12.79
C GLN A 79 17.39 4.35 13.58
N GLY A 80 17.53 3.87 14.81
CA GLY A 80 16.38 3.55 15.67
C GLY A 80 15.49 4.76 15.96
N ILE A 81 16.10 5.92 16.26
CA ILE A 81 15.40 7.20 16.43
C ILE A 81 14.65 7.58 15.15
N LEU A 82 15.34 7.57 14.00
CA LEU A 82 14.73 7.91 12.72
C LEU A 82 13.59 6.98 12.35
N ILE A 83 13.74 5.67 12.55
CA ILE A 83 12.67 4.69 12.32
C ILE A 83 11.47 5.00 13.19
N GLY A 84 11.64 5.24 14.49
CA GLY A 84 10.55 5.57 15.40
C GLY A 84 9.81 6.85 14.99
N LEU A 85 10.54 7.94 14.75
CA LEU A 85 9.96 9.21 14.32
C LEU A 85 9.22 9.07 12.97
N LEU A 86 9.86 8.44 11.98
CA LEU A 86 9.25 8.22 10.66
C LEU A 86 8.03 7.31 10.75
N SER A 87 8.04 6.30 11.60
CA SER A 87 6.89 5.43 11.84
C SER A 87 5.68 6.22 12.34
N GLY A 88 5.89 7.14 13.29
CA GLY A 88 4.83 8.00 13.82
C GLY A 88 4.31 8.98 12.76
N ILE A 89 5.21 9.68 12.05
CA ILE A 89 4.82 10.65 11.01
C ILE A 89 4.10 9.95 9.84
N THR A 90 4.56 8.77 9.44
CA THR A 90 3.93 7.99 8.37
C THR A 90 2.53 7.53 8.80
N LEU A 91 2.35 7.09 10.05
CA LEU A 91 1.06 6.67 10.60
C LEU A 91 0.08 7.85 10.66
N LEU A 92 0.56 9.03 11.09
CA LEU A 92 -0.25 10.26 11.12
C LEU A 92 -0.65 10.75 9.72
N THR A 93 0.14 10.40 8.70
CA THR A 93 -0.19 10.71 7.31
C THR A 93 -1.29 9.77 6.79
N ARG A 94 -1.11 8.45 6.98
CA ARG A 94 -2.13 7.44 6.66
C ARG A 94 -2.02 6.25 7.60
N ALA A 95 -3.16 5.79 8.10
CA ALA A 95 -3.27 4.66 9.04
C ALA A 95 -2.90 3.30 8.44
N ASP A 96 -2.68 3.22 7.13
CA ASP A 96 -2.46 1.98 6.38
C ASP A 96 -1.29 1.15 6.93
N ILE A 97 -0.26 1.78 7.52
CA ILE A 97 0.93 1.09 8.06
C ILE A 97 0.79 0.59 9.51
N LEU A 98 -0.34 0.82 10.18
CA LEU A 98 -0.48 0.60 11.63
C LEU A 98 0.01 -0.79 12.08
N PHE A 99 -0.37 -1.84 11.36
CA PHE A 99 0.01 -3.21 11.71
C PHE A 99 1.33 -3.67 11.10
N LEU A 100 1.87 -2.95 10.09
CA LEU A 100 3.19 -3.21 9.53
C LEU A 100 4.30 -2.88 10.54
N LEU A 101 4.14 -1.78 11.28
CA LEU A 101 5.13 -1.30 12.25
C LEU A 101 5.48 -2.34 13.34
N PRO A 102 4.50 -2.87 14.11
CA PRO A 102 4.80 -3.90 15.10
C PRO A 102 5.31 -5.20 14.46
N LEU A 103 4.83 -5.55 13.26
CA LEU A 103 5.30 -6.74 12.55
C LEU A 103 6.79 -6.64 12.20
N LEU A 104 7.22 -5.53 11.58
CA LEU A 104 8.62 -5.29 11.27
C LEU A 104 9.47 -5.21 12.56
N PHE A 105 8.96 -4.56 13.61
CA PHE A 105 9.65 -4.47 14.90
C PHE A 105 9.89 -5.85 15.52
N CYS A 106 8.85 -6.69 15.60
CA CYS A 106 8.96 -8.03 16.16
C CYS A 106 9.97 -8.90 15.40
N ILE A 107 9.96 -8.87 14.07
CA ILE A 107 10.90 -9.66 13.26
C ILE A 107 12.33 -9.15 13.44
N THR A 108 12.54 -7.83 13.41
CA THR A 108 13.85 -7.23 13.69
C THR A 108 14.32 -7.56 15.12
N PHE A 109 13.40 -7.61 16.09
CA PHE A 109 13.70 -7.94 17.48
C PHE A 109 14.15 -9.39 17.64
N ILE A 110 13.49 -10.31 16.95
CA ILE A 110 13.90 -11.72 16.90
C ILE A 110 15.29 -11.87 16.29
N LYS A 111 15.62 -11.12 15.22
CA LYS A 111 16.92 -11.19 14.54
C LYS A 111 18.07 -10.59 15.35
N HIS A 112 17.83 -9.48 16.04
CA HIS A 112 18.91 -8.70 16.69
C HIS A 112 18.94 -8.85 18.22
N GLY A 113 17.92 -9.44 18.84
CA GLY A 113 17.79 -9.61 20.28
C GLY A 113 17.53 -8.30 21.04
N ARG A 114 17.75 -8.32 22.36
CA ARG A 114 17.48 -7.20 23.29
C ARG A 114 18.51 -6.07 23.23
N LYS A 115 19.04 -5.73 22.06
CA LYS A 115 19.97 -4.60 21.92
C LYS A 115 19.25 -3.32 22.34
N MET A 116 19.84 -2.54 23.24
CA MET A 116 19.28 -1.26 23.72
C MET A 116 18.89 -0.31 22.58
N VAL A 117 19.59 -0.40 21.45
CA VAL A 117 19.31 0.33 20.22
C VAL A 117 17.86 0.19 19.73
N MET A 118 17.22 -0.96 20.02
CA MET A 118 15.84 -1.24 19.60
C MET A 118 14.80 -0.47 20.39
N LEU A 119 15.09 -0.05 21.62
CA LEU A 119 14.15 0.69 22.47
C LEU A 119 13.86 2.09 21.93
N TRP A 120 14.78 2.64 21.13
CA TRP A 120 14.58 3.94 20.48
C TRP A 120 13.44 3.94 19.46
N ILE A 121 13.14 2.79 18.84
CA ILE A 121 12.05 2.69 17.86
C ILE A 121 10.68 2.97 18.52
N PRO A 122 10.21 2.18 19.51
CA PRO A 122 8.93 2.45 20.16
C PRO A 122 8.93 3.76 20.94
N LEU A 123 10.04 4.15 21.57
CA LEU A 123 10.14 5.41 22.30
C LEU A 123 9.91 6.62 21.36
N CYS A 124 10.64 6.70 20.25
CA CYS A 124 10.49 7.81 19.31
C CYS A 124 9.18 7.75 18.54
N PHE A 125 8.61 6.55 18.32
CA PHE A 125 7.26 6.41 17.78
C PHE A 125 6.21 7.06 18.70
N ILE A 126 6.25 6.74 20.01
CA ILE A 126 5.35 7.32 21.00
C ILE A 126 5.51 8.83 21.04
N ILE A 127 6.75 9.35 21.07
CA ILE A 127 7.02 10.79 21.03
C ILE A 127 6.37 11.44 19.80
N ALA A 128 6.54 10.85 18.61
CA ALA A 128 6.01 11.41 17.37
C ALA A 128 4.47 11.43 17.32
N VAL A 129 3.79 10.40 17.84
CA VAL A 129 2.32 10.35 17.83
C VAL A 129 1.66 11.04 19.02
N SER A 130 2.40 11.26 20.11
CA SER A 130 1.86 11.81 21.36
C SER A 130 1.13 13.15 21.20
N PRO A 131 1.56 14.14 20.37
CA PRO A 131 0.84 15.40 20.28
C PRO A 131 -0.58 15.23 19.73
N TRP A 132 -0.74 14.33 18.75
CA TRP A 132 -2.05 14.00 18.18
C TRP A 132 -2.93 13.28 19.21
N VAL A 133 -2.36 12.31 19.94
CA VAL A 133 -3.10 11.56 20.97
C VAL A 133 -3.55 12.47 22.12
N VAL A 134 -2.68 13.35 22.61
CA VAL A 134 -2.99 14.32 23.66
C VAL A 134 -4.09 15.27 23.19
N ARG A 135 -3.99 15.79 21.96
CA ARG A 135 -5.05 16.61 21.35
C ARG A 135 -6.38 15.86 21.28
N ASN A 136 -6.37 14.60 20.87
CA ASN A 136 -7.60 13.80 20.77
C ASN A 136 -8.25 13.59 22.14
N TYR A 137 -7.45 13.33 23.16
CA TYR A 137 -7.94 13.21 24.53
C TYR A 137 -8.54 14.53 25.04
N MET A 138 -7.87 15.66 24.82
CA MET A 138 -8.37 16.97 25.26
C MET A 138 -9.67 17.38 24.56
N VAL A 139 -9.84 17.05 23.27
CA VAL A 139 -11.00 17.48 22.48
C VAL A 139 -12.17 16.50 22.60
N HIS A 140 -11.90 15.19 22.63
CA HIS A 140 -12.94 14.15 22.55
C HIS A 140 -13.09 13.32 23.83
N GLY A 141 -12.23 13.52 24.84
CA GLY A 141 -12.22 12.73 26.08
C GLY A 141 -11.82 11.27 25.89
N LYS A 142 -11.36 10.88 24.70
CA LYS A 142 -11.06 9.49 24.31
C LYS A 142 -9.67 9.39 23.68
N VAL A 143 -8.97 8.30 23.97
CA VAL A 143 -7.64 8.00 23.42
C VAL A 143 -7.79 7.13 22.18
N PHE A 144 -7.40 7.67 21.02
CA PHE A 144 -7.30 6.91 19.78
C PHE A 144 -6.16 7.41 18.90
N LEU A 145 -5.46 6.47 18.25
CA LEU A 145 -4.29 6.73 17.40
C LEU A 145 -4.68 7.11 15.96
N VAL A 146 -5.77 6.52 15.47
CA VAL A 146 -6.23 6.68 14.09
C VAL A 146 -7.63 7.29 14.09
N PRO A 147 -8.02 8.05 13.05
CA PRO A 147 -9.36 8.62 12.97
C PRO A 147 -10.45 7.54 13.07
N PRO A 148 -11.56 7.80 13.79
CA PRO A 148 -12.69 6.88 13.93
C PRO A 148 -13.52 6.84 12.64
N LYS A 149 -12.92 6.30 11.57
CA LYS A 149 -13.54 6.14 10.25
C LYS A 149 -13.38 4.71 9.71
N GLY A 150 -12.81 3.82 10.52
CA GLY A 150 -12.51 2.45 10.10
C GLY A 150 -13.79 1.65 9.89
N GLY A 151 -14.74 1.77 10.81
CA GLY A 151 -16.07 1.16 10.72
C GLY A 151 -16.83 1.64 9.50
N ARG A 152 -16.85 2.95 9.25
CA ARG A 152 -17.48 3.53 8.06
C ARG A 152 -16.84 3.05 6.75
N ASN A 153 -15.52 3.14 6.63
CA ASN A 153 -14.81 2.74 5.41
C ASN A 153 -15.01 1.24 5.09
N LEU A 154 -15.01 0.41 6.13
CA LEU A 154 -15.29 -1.02 5.97
C LEU A 154 -16.76 -1.28 5.63
N TRP A 155 -17.70 -0.55 6.23
CA TRP A 155 -19.12 -0.70 5.90
C TRP A 155 -19.38 -0.33 4.43
N GLU A 156 -18.79 0.78 3.95
CA GLU A 156 -18.87 1.23 2.55
C GLU A 156 -18.23 0.24 1.56
N SER A 157 -17.21 -0.49 2.00
CA SER A 157 -16.50 -1.49 1.19
C SER A 157 -17.14 -2.88 1.23
N ASN A 158 -18.06 -3.13 2.16
CA ASN A 158 -18.72 -4.42 2.36
C ASN A 158 -20.24 -4.29 2.28
N ASN A 159 -20.89 -4.03 3.41
CA ASN A 159 -22.34 -3.93 3.57
C ASN A 159 -23.02 -3.05 2.51
N TYR A 160 -22.47 -1.85 2.29
CA TYR A 160 -23.02 -0.86 1.37
C TYR A 160 -23.20 -1.40 -0.05
N LYS A 161 -22.32 -2.31 -0.51
CA LYS A 161 -22.35 -2.87 -1.86
C LYS A 161 -23.63 -3.65 -2.19
N PHE A 162 -24.44 -3.94 -1.17
CA PHE A 162 -25.71 -4.63 -1.29
C PHE A 162 -26.93 -3.74 -0.96
N SER A 163 -26.70 -2.51 -0.49
CA SER A 163 -27.76 -1.56 -0.14
C SER A 163 -28.54 -1.06 -1.36
N ASN A 164 -29.75 -0.56 -1.12
CA ASN A 164 -30.55 0.14 -2.11
C ASN A 164 -29.90 1.48 -2.50
N GLN A 165 -29.26 2.15 -1.54
CA GLN A 165 -28.52 3.40 -1.79
C GLN A 165 -27.38 3.20 -2.80
N PHE A 166 -26.65 2.09 -2.71
CA PHE A 166 -25.61 1.77 -3.70
C PHE A 166 -26.19 1.46 -5.08
N ALA A 167 -27.34 0.81 -5.14
CA ALA A 167 -28.02 0.49 -6.39
C ALA A 167 -28.54 1.73 -7.14
N GLY A 168 -29.01 2.74 -6.38
CA GLY A 168 -29.49 4.02 -6.93
C GLY A 168 -28.41 5.11 -6.99
N GLY A 169 -27.15 4.81 -6.71
CA GLY A 169 -26.10 5.80 -6.49
C GLY A 169 -25.49 6.42 -7.75
N GLU A 170 -24.76 7.52 -7.55
CA GLU A 170 -24.14 8.37 -8.58
C GLU A 170 -22.82 7.82 -9.18
N HIS A 171 -22.41 6.61 -8.80
CA HIS A 171 -21.14 6.01 -9.24
C HIS A 171 -21.35 4.75 -10.10
N PRO A 172 -21.82 4.90 -11.35
CA PRO A 172 -22.19 3.78 -12.22
C PRO A 172 -21.03 2.81 -12.49
N GLU A 173 -19.79 3.31 -12.54
CA GLU A 173 -18.60 2.46 -12.74
C GLU A 173 -18.29 1.55 -11.55
N GLU A 174 -18.58 2.00 -10.33
CA GLU A 174 -18.44 1.16 -9.14
C GLU A 174 -19.57 0.14 -9.08
N LEU A 175 -20.80 0.54 -9.42
CA LEU A 175 -21.92 -0.38 -9.52
C LEU A 175 -21.62 -1.50 -10.53
N GLN A 176 -21.12 -1.19 -11.72
CA GLN A 176 -20.72 -2.20 -12.72
C GLN A 176 -19.73 -3.24 -12.19
N LEU A 177 -18.82 -2.84 -11.30
CA LEU A 177 -17.84 -3.76 -10.71
C LEU A 177 -18.49 -4.77 -9.75
N TYR A 178 -19.47 -4.33 -8.97
CA TYR A 178 -20.12 -5.15 -7.94
C TYR A 178 -21.48 -5.71 -8.35
N ASP A 179 -22.01 -5.33 -9.52
CA ASP A 179 -23.36 -5.71 -9.97
C ASP A 179 -23.55 -7.22 -10.05
N SER A 180 -22.56 -7.95 -10.58
CA SER A 180 -22.61 -9.41 -10.69
C SER A 180 -22.73 -10.09 -9.32
N ILE A 181 -21.86 -9.75 -8.36
CA ILE A 181 -21.94 -10.32 -7.01
C ILE A 181 -23.20 -9.86 -6.28
N ARG A 182 -23.64 -8.62 -6.50
CA ARG A 182 -24.88 -8.10 -5.89
C ARG A 182 -26.08 -8.92 -6.36
N LYS A 183 -26.27 -9.09 -7.67
CA LYS A 183 -27.38 -9.86 -8.24
C LYS A 183 -27.40 -11.32 -7.78
N THR A 184 -26.23 -11.94 -7.65
CA THR A 184 -26.13 -13.34 -7.25
C THR A 184 -26.30 -13.55 -5.74
N GLU A 185 -25.75 -12.68 -4.90
CA GLU A 185 -25.70 -12.93 -3.45
C GLU A 185 -26.79 -12.22 -2.66
N LEU A 186 -27.37 -11.12 -3.15
CA LEU A 186 -28.29 -10.26 -2.38
C LEU A 186 -29.45 -11.05 -1.76
N GLU A 187 -30.05 -11.98 -2.51
CA GLU A 187 -31.16 -12.77 -1.99
C GLU A 187 -30.75 -13.78 -0.91
N HIS A 188 -29.51 -14.27 -0.98
CA HIS A 188 -28.97 -15.28 -0.07
C HIS A 188 -28.24 -14.68 1.14
N LEU A 189 -28.13 -13.35 1.23
CA LEU A 189 -27.50 -12.70 2.37
C LEU A 189 -28.21 -13.01 3.68
N LYS A 190 -27.44 -13.46 4.67
CA LYS A 190 -27.83 -13.44 6.07
C LYS A 190 -27.65 -12.03 6.62
N ARG A 191 -28.49 -11.65 7.58
CA ARG A 191 -28.43 -10.32 8.23
C ARG A 191 -28.57 -9.14 7.24
N LYS A 192 -29.59 -9.19 6.36
CA LYS A 192 -29.92 -8.09 5.43
C LYS A 192 -30.23 -6.78 6.16
N ASP A 193 -30.62 -6.82 7.44
CA ASP A 193 -30.79 -5.66 8.33
C ASP A 193 -29.52 -4.80 8.47
N LEU A 194 -28.35 -5.35 8.14
CA LEU A 194 -27.05 -4.69 8.29
C LEU A 194 -26.58 -3.92 7.04
N ILE A 195 -27.23 -4.09 5.88
CA ILE A 195 -26.75 -3.54 4.60
C ILE A 195 -27.14 -2.09 4.37
N GLU A 196 -28.22 -1.62 5.00
CA GLU A 196 -28.66 -0.22 4.91
C GLU A 196 -27.92 0.64 5.94
N PHE A 197 -27.67 1.90 5.56
CA PHE A 197 -26.96 2.85 6.42
C PHE A 197 -27.82 3.11 7.67
N PRO A 198 -27.30 2.88 8.88
CA PRO A 198 -28.07 3.09 10.10
C PRO A 198 -28.45 4.57 10.24
N LYS A 199 -29.67 4.82 10.74
CA LYS A 199 -30.10 6.17 11.09
C LYS A 199 -29.48 6.54 12.43
N PHE A 200 -28.56 7.50 12.41
CA PHE A 200 -28.00 8.10 13.61
C PHE A 200 -28.82 9.33 13.98
N GLN A 201 -29.01 9.55 15.28
CA GLN A 201 -29.66 10.76 15.80
C GLN A 201 -28.56 11.68 16.32
N ASP A 202 -28.14 11.42 17.56
CA ASP A 202 -27.26 12.32 18.33
C ASP A 202 -25.90 11.69 18.66
N GLU A 203 -25.61 10.48 18.17
CA GLU A 203 -24.35 9.80 18.47
C GLU A 203 -23.15 10.59 17.93
N ASP A 204 -22.06 10.65 18.68
CA ASP A 204 -20.79 11.24 18.24
C ASP A 204 -20.13 10.41 17.12
N GLU A 205 -19.18 10.99 16.38
CA GLU A 205 -18.50 10.31 15.25
C GLU A 205 -17.85 8.99 15.69
N ILE A 206 -17.35 8.93 16.93
CA ILE A 206 -16.68 7.76 17.50
C ILE A 206 -17.68 6.62 17.70
N THR A 207 -18.79 6.89 18.37
CA THR A 207 -19.85 5.90 18.61
C THR A 207 -20.46 5.43 17.29
N ARG A 208 -20.64 6.34 16.32
CA ARG A 208 -21.09 5.97 14.97
C ARG A 208 -20.14 4.98 14.30
N ASP A 209 -18.83 5.20 14.38
CA ASP A 209 -17.83 4.30 13.80
C ASP A 209 -17.80 2.94 14.51
N GLU A 210 -17.93 2.92 15.85
CA GLU A 210 -18.04 1.69 16.64
C GLU A 210 -19.28 0.86 16.27
N ILE A 211 -20.43 1.51 16.12
CA ILE A 211 -21.67 0.87 15.66
C ILE A 211 -21.48 0.28 14.26
N LEU A 212 -20.89 1.04 13.33
CA LEU A 212 -20.63 0.57 11.96
C LEU A 212 -19.65 -0.60 11.95
N MET A 213 -18.58 -0.54 12.75
CA MET A 213 -17.64 -1.65 12.93
C MET A 213 -18.34 -2.92 13.44
N GLY A 214 -19.22 -2.78 14.44
CA GLY A 214 -20.04 -3.89 14.95
C GLY A 214 -20.94 -4.52 13.88
N ARG A 215 -21.57 -3.68 13.03
CA ARG A 215 -22.38 -4.14 11.88
C ARG A 215 -21.52 -4.85 10.83
N VAL A 216 -20.33 -4.34 10.51
CA VAL A 216 -19.39 -4.96 9.57
C VAL A 216 -18.98 -6.35 10.06
N ILE A 217 -18.51 -6.45 11.31
CA ILE A 217 -18.07 -7.73 11.89
C ILE A 217 -19.22 -8.74 11.89
N SER A 218 -20.42 -8.31 12.28
CA SER A 218 -21.61 -9.17 12.27
C SER A 218 -21.98 -9.63 10.86
N PHE A 219 -21.89 -8.75 9.87
CA PHE A 219 -22.15 -9.07 8.46
C PHE A 219 -21.13 -10.08 7.90
N ILE A 220 -19.84 -9.86 8.14
CA ILE A 220 -18.76 -10.74 7.69
C ILE A 220 -18.88 -12.13 8.34
N ARG A 221 -19.14 -12.19 9.66
CA ARG A 221 -19.34 -13.46 10.37
C ARG A 221 -20.54 -14.24 9.85
N ALA A 222 -21.63 -13.55 9.50
CA ALA A 222 -22.82 -14.16 8.93
C ALA A 222 -22.63 -14.60 7.47
N ASN A 223 -21.78 -13.91 6.70
CA ASN A 223 -21.59 -14.10 5.26
C ASN A 223 -20.10 -14.22 4.85
N PRO A 224 -19.34 -15.19 5.39
CA PRO A 224 -17.90 -15.28 5.17
C PRO A 224 -17.52 -15.51 3.69
N ILE A 225 -18.33 -16.28 2.96
CA ILE A 225 -18.12 -16.55 1.53
C ILE A 225 -18.31 -15.26 0.70
N VAL A 226 -19.31 -14.45 1.03
CA VAL A 226 -19.56 -13.17 0.35
C VAL A 226 -18.40 -12.21 0.59
N TYR A 227 -17.92 -12.11 1.83
CA TYR A 227 -16.74 -11.32 2.15
C TYR A 227 -15.50 -11.77 1.38
N MET A 228 -15.27 -13.09 1.27
CA MET A 228 -14.19 -13.63 0.46
C MET A 228 -14.32 -13.25 -1.03
N LYS A 229 -15.54 -13.33 -1.61
CA LYS A 229 -15.79 -12.87 -2.99
C LYS A 229 -15.51 -11.37 -3.15
N LEU A 230 -15.89 -10.53 -2.18
CA LEU A 230 -15.53 -9.11 -2.16
C LEU A 230 -14.02 -8.90 -2.09
N CYS A 231 -13.29 -9.67 -1.27
CA CYS A 231 -11.83 -9.65 -1.25
C CYS A 231 -11.23 -10.02 -2.61
N LEU A 232 -11.78 -11.01 -3.31
CA LEU A 232 -11.30 -11.40 -4.65
C LEU A 232 -11.53 -10.31 -5.69
N ILE A 233 -12.67 -9.60 -5.64
CA ILE A 233 -12.92 -8.41 -6.46
C ILE A 233 -11.86 -7.35 -6.16
N ARG A 234 -11.59 -7.08 -4.87
CA ARG A 234 -10.60 -6.10 -4.43
C ARG A 234 -9.16 -6.46 -4.82
N LEU A 235 -8.81 -7.75 -4.82
CA LEU A 235 -7.55 -8.26 -5.34
C LEU A 235 -7.41 -7.98 -6.85
N LYS A 236 -8.45 -8.29 -7.63
CA LYS A 236 -8.47 -7.98 -9.08
C LYS A 236 -8.34 -6.48 -9.34
N GLU A 237 -9.02 -5.66 -8.54
CA GLU A 237 -8.91 -4.20 -8.63
C GLU A 237 -7.51 -3.68 -8.29
N THR A 238 -6.87 -4.27 -7.29
CA THR A 238 -5.50 -3.91 -6.90
C THR A 238 -4.53 -4.12 -8.06
N PHE A 239 -4.69 -5.17 -8.85
CA PHE A 239 -3.84 -5.45 -10.03
C PHE A 239 -4.46 -5.03 -11.37
N ARG A 240 -5.52 -4.21 -11.34
CA ARG A 240 -6.19 -3.76 -12.56
C ARG A 240 -5.30 -2.82 -13.36
N ILE A 241 -5.03 -3.17 -14.61
CA ILE A 241 -4.20 -2.38 -15.53
C ILE A 241 -4.96 -1.13 -16.02
N PHE A 242 -6.22 -1.30 -16.43
CA PHE A 242 -6.99 -0.22 -17.07
C PHE A 242 -7.75 0.61 -16.04
N PRO A 243 -7.59 1.95 -16.03
CA PRO A 243 -8.38 2.82 -15.16
C PRO A 243 -9.87 2.75 -15.50
N ARG A 244 -10.73 2.87 -14.49
CA ARG A 244 -12.19 2.85 -14.65
C ARG A 244 -12.73 4.18 -15.20
N GLN A 245 -12.33 5.27 -14.55
CA GLN A 245 -12.84 6.62 -14.78
C GLN A 245 -12.30 7.30 -16.04
N LEU A 246 -11.31 6.68 -16.70
CA LEU A 246 -10.65 7.24 -17.87
C LEU A 246 -10.82 6.28 -19.05
N SER A 247 -11.48 6.77 -20.09
CA SER A 247 -11.75 6.02 -21.32
C SER A 247 -10.91 6.54 -22.49
N GLY A 248 -10.87 5.76 -23.58
CA GLY A 248 -10.16 6.13 -24.81
C GLY A 248 -8.88 5.35 -25.08
N LEU A 249 -8.51 5.28 -26.36
CA LEU A 249 -7.37 4.50 -26.85
C LEU A 249 -6.05 4.95 -26.22
N LYS A 250 -5.83 6.27 -26.09
CA LYS A 250 -4.60 6.83 -25.50
C LYS A 250 -4.39 6.36 -24.06
N VAL A 251 -5.44 6.38 -23.25
CA VAL A 251 -5.39 5.92 -21.85
C VAL A 251 -5.09 4.42 -21.77
N LYS A 252 -5.71 3.61 -22.62
CA LYS A 252 -5.45 2.17 -22.71
C LYS A 252 -4.01 1.88 -23.11
N LEU A 253 -3.48 2.61 -24.10
CA LEU A 253 -2.08 2.49 -24.51
C LEU A 253 -1.12 2.88 -23.38
N ILE A 254 -1.34 4.01 -22.70
CA ILE A 254 -0.54 4.43 -21.55
C ILE A 254 -0.56 3.35 -20.45
N ALA A 255 -1.74 2.82 -20.13
CA ALA A 255 -1.89 1.75 -19.14
C ALA A 255 -1.13 0.47 -19.55
N LEU A 256 -1.17 0.08 -20.83
CA LEU A 256 -0.42 -1.07 -21.34
C LEU A 256 1.10 -0.84 -21.32
N PHE A 257 1.57 0.35 -21.71
CA PHE A 257 2.98 0.73 -21.68
C PHE A 257 3.51 1.02 -20.27
N THR A 258 2.67 0.92 -19.24
CA THR A 258 3.05 1.10 -17.84
C THR A 258 2.68 -0.15 -17.03
N ASP A 259 1.50 -0.18 -16.44
CA ASP A 259 1.05 -1.26 -15.57
C ASP A 259 0.95 -2.62 -16.30
N GLY A 260 0.71 -2.62 -17.61
CA GLY A 260 0.52 -3.83 -18.42
C GLY A 260 1.68 -4.82 -18.38
N TRP A 261 2.92 -4.32 -18.34
CA TRP A 261 4.11 -5.17 -18.22
C TRP A 261 4.79 -5.03 -16.86
N ILE A 262 4.66 -3.87 -16.18
CA ILE A 262 5.23 -3.67 -14.84
C ILE A 262 4.62 -4.65 -13.84
N LEU A 263 3.28 -4.82 -13.82
CA LEU A 263 2.64 -5.68 -12.83
C LEU A 263 3.03 -7.16 -13.00
N PRO A 264 2.94 -7.78 -14.21
CA PRO A 264 3.39 -9.16 -14.39
C PRO A 264 4.87 -9.37 -14.05
N LEU A 265 5.77 -8.48 -14.51
CA LEU A 265 7.19 -8.60 -14.20
C LEU A 265 7.48 -8.40 -12.70
N SER A 266 6.71 -7.57 -12.00
CA SER A 266 6.87 -7.38 -10.55
C SER A 266 6.53 -8.66 -9.79
N ILE A 267 5.51 -9.40 -10.22
CA ILE A 267 5.14 -10.70 -9.62
C ILE A 267 6.28 -11.71 -9.86
N ILE A 268 6.81 -11.79 -11.08
CA ILE A 268 7.97 -12.66 -11.38
C ILE A 268 9.17 -12.25 -10.51
N GLY A 269 9.47 -10.96 -10.42
CA GLY A 269 10.59 -10.44 -9.62
C GLY A 269 10.44 -10.73 -8.12
N PHE A 270 9.22 -10.65 -7.59
CA PHE A 270 8.90 -11.06 -6.22
C PHE A 270 9.28 -12.54 -6.01
N PHE A 271 8.82 -13.45 -6.87
CA PHE A 271 9.16 -14.88 -6.76
C PHE A 271 10.64 -15.19 -6.98
N LEU A 272 11.32 -14.48 -7.88
CA LEU A 272 12.77 -14.63 -8.09
C LEU A 272 13.59 -14.21 -6.85
N THR A 273 13.09 -13.27 -6.07
CA THR A 273 13.78 -12.74 -4.87
C THR A 273 13.41 -13.49 -3.59
N ILE A 274 12.36 -14.33 -3.59
CA ILE A 274 12.04 -15.22 -2.46
C ILE A 274 13.21 -16.13 -2.09
N LYS A 275 14.08 -16.52 -3.03
CA LYS A 275 15.28 -17.32 -2.70
C LYS A 275 16.33 -16.54 -1.89
N GLN A 276 16.15 -15.23 -1.71
CA GLN A 276 17.07 -14.32 -1.02
C GLN A 276 16.36 -13.58 0.14
N LEU A 277 15.49 -14.27 0.90
CA LEU A 277 14.68 -13.66 1.97
C LEU A 277 15.51 -12.83 2.96
N SER A 278 16.70 -13.28 3.35
CA SER A 278 17.54 -12.54 4.30
C SER A 278 17.84 -11.10 3.86
N LYS A 279 17.89 -10.84 2.54
CA LYS A 279 18.13 -9.54 1.94
C LYS A 279 16.84 -8.78 1.61
N PHE A 280 15.78 -9.49 1.20
CA PHE A 280 14.55 -8.89 0.66
C PHE A 280 13.36 -8.87 1.62
N TRP A 281 13.45 -9.50 2.81
CA TRP A 281 12.32 -9.73 3.70
C TRP A 281 11.52 -8.46 4.04
N ILE A 282 12.18 -7.31 4.24
CA ILE A 282 11.49 -6.05 4.57
C ILE A 282 10.56 -5.63 3.45
N ILE A 283 11.04 -5.62 2.20
CA ILE A 283 10.23 -5.20 1.05
C ILE A 283 9.19 -6.26 0.67
N HIS A 284 9.49 -7.55 0.89
CA HIS A 284 8.50 -8.62 0.74
C HIS A 284 7.35 -8.43 1.73
N ILE A 285 7.64 -8.31 3.03
CA ILE A 285 6.63 -8.10 4.06
C ILE A 285 5.84 -6.81 3.79
N ALA A 286 6.53 -5.71 3.48
CA ALA A 286 5.88 -4.45 3.16
C ALA A 286 4.92 -4.58 1.97
N SER A 287 5.33 -5.27 0.90
CA SER A 287 4.49 -5.49 -0.29
C SER A 287 3.29 -6.39 -0.03
N ILE A 288 3.50 -7.53 0.65
CA ILE A 288 2.43 -8.47 1.02
C ILE A 288 1.43 -7.80 1.97
N TYR A 289 1.94 -7.08 2.96
CA TYR A 289 1.13 -6.35 3.92
C TYR A 289 0.27 -5.28 3.24
N HIS A 290 0.88 -4.43 2.40
CA HIS A 290 0.16 -3.34 1.73
C HIS A 290 -0.92 -3.86 0.79
N VAL A 291 -0.62 -4.91 0.02
CA VAL A 291 -1.62 -5.59 -0.82
C VAL A 291 -2.71 -6.23 0.06
N GLY A 292 -2.32 -6.92 1.13
CA GLY A 292 -3.23 -7.60 2.05
C GLY A 292 -4.20 -6.65 2.74
N ILE A 293 -3.73 -5.53 3.29
CA ILE A 293 -4.59 -4.58 3.99
C ILE A 293 -5.64 -3.97 3.05
N HIS A 294 -5.29 -3.68 1.79
CA HIS A 294 -6.23 -3.14 0.80
C HIS A 294 -7.20 -4.20 0.23
N ILE A 295 -6.79 -5.46 0.19
CA ILE A 295 -7.72 -6.57 -0.12
C ILE A 295 -8.75 -6.72 1.00
N LEU A 296 -8.34 -6.58 2.26
CA LEU A 296 -9.20 -6.78 3.44
C LEU A 296 -10.07 -5.56 3.76
N THR A 297 -9.60 -4.35 3.47
CA THR A 297 -10.30 -3.11 3.83
C THR A 297 -11.00 -2.48 2.64
N THR A 298 -10.24 -1.88 1.72
CA THR A 298 -10.72 -1.19 0.53
C THR A 298 -9.63 -1.18 -0.53
N SER A 299 -10.01 -1.28 -1.80
CA SER A 299 -9.06 -1.33 -2.92
C SER A 299 -9.43 -0.37 -4.03
N GLY A 300 -8.41 0.18 -4.67
CA GLY A 300 -8.51 0.93 -5.90
C GLY A 300 -7.12 1.16 -6.48
N ILE A 301 -7.04 1.62 -7.73
CA ILE A 301 -5.76 1.91 -8.40
C ILE A 301 -4.94 2.93 -7.59
N SER A 302 -5.61 3.92 -6.99
CA SER A 302 -4.97 4.92 -6.13
C SER A 302 -4.38 4.33 -4.84
N GLN A 303 -4.88 3.19 -4.37
CA GLN A 303 -4.42 2.55 -3.13
C GLN A 303 -3.17 1.70 -3.33
N ARG A 304 -2.87 1.22 -4.55
CA ARG A 304 -1.61 0.52 -4.84
C ARG A 304 -0.42 1.46 -5.05
N ILE A 305 -0.65 2.76 -5.24
CA ILE A 305 0.41 3.74 -5.54
C ILE A 305 1.57 3.70 -4.55
N PRO A 306 1.35 3.60 -3.21
CA PRO A 306 2.46 3.57 -2.27
C PRO A 306 3.37 2.35 -2.35
N VAL A 307 2.86 1.22 -2.86
CA VAL A 307 3.66 -0.01 -3.03
C VAL A 307 4.30 -0.10 -4.42
N MET A 308 3.86 0.71 -5.39
CA MET A 308 4.40 0.69 -6.76
C MET A 308 5.93 0.84 -6.86
N PRO A 309 6.62 1.66 -6.04
CA PRO A 309 8.08 1.72 -6.12
C PRO A 309 8.74 0.36 -5.81
N ILE A 310 8.16 -0.44 -4.91
CA ILE A 310 8.64 -1.80 -4.62
C ILE A 310 8.40 -2.72 -5.83
N PHE A 311 7.24 -2.59 -6.49
CA PHE A 311 6.96 -3.36 -7.71
C PHE A 311 7.93 -3.00 -8.84
N LEU A 312 8.27 -1.72 -8.99
CA LEU A 312 9.28 -1.26 -9.94
C LEU A 312 10.68 -1.83 -9.62
N ILE A 313 11.04 -1.98 -8.34
CA ILE A 313 12.27 -2.68 -7.93
C ILE A 313 12.24 -4.14 -8.40
N TYR A 314 11.15 -4.87 -8.14
CA TYR A 314 11.02 -6.27 -8.59
C TYR A 314 11.11 -6.39 -10.12
N THR A 315 10.40 -5.53 -10.85
CA THR A 315 10.42 -5.48 -12.31
C THR A 315 11.82 -5.23 -12.85
N SER A 316 12.57 -4.32 -12.22
CA SER A 316 13.94 -3.97 -12.63
C SER A 316 14.92 -5.13 -12.44
N ILE A 317 14.74 -5.94 -11.40
CA ILE A 317 15.52 -7.16 -11.17
C ILE A 317 15.30 -8.17 -12.31
N VAL A 318 14.05 -8.31 -12.78
CA VAL A 318 13.73 -9.20 -13.91
C VAL A 318 14.37 -8.70 -15.20
N ILE A 319 14.21 -7.41 -15.53
CA ILE A 319 14.81 -6.81 -16.72
C ILE A 319 16.33 -7.02 -16.74
N ARG A 320 17.01 -6.73 -15.63
CA ARG A 320 18.46 -6.93 -15.52
C ARG A 320 18.86 -8.38 -15.80
N LYS A 321 18.14 -9.34 -15.21
CA LYS A 321 18.45 -10.77 -15.42
C LYS A 321 18.27 -11.20 -16.88
N ILE A 322 17.20 -10.73 -17.54
CA ILE A 322 16.97 -10.99 -18.97
C ILE A 322 18.12 -10.39 -19.80
N TRP A 323 18.50 -9.15 -19.51
CA TRP A 323 19.57 -8.46 -20.24
C TRP A 323 20.92 -9.19 -20.12
N ILE A 324 21.32 -9.58 -18.89
CA ILE A 324 22.56 -10.34 -18.66
C ILE A 324 22.53 -11.69 -19.38
N SER A 325 21.39 -12.41 -19.36
CA SER A 325 21.25 -13.69 -20.06
C SER A 325 21.39 -13.52 -21.58
N GLY A 326 20.83 -12.45 -22.16
CA GLY A 326 20.96 -12.15 -23.58
C GLY A 326 22.40 -11.86 -24.00
N ILE A 327 23.15 -11.11 -23.20
CA ILE A 327 24.58 -10.85 -23.45
C ILE A 327 25.38 -12.16 -23.42
N ARG A 328 25.13 -13.01 -22.42
CA ARG A 328 25.86 -14.28 -22.27
C ARG A 328 25.64 -15.22 -23.46
N ASN A 329 24.41 -15.34 -23.93
CA ASN A 329 24.08 -16.17 -25.10
C ASN A 329 24.73 -15.63 -26.39
N ASN A 330 24.78 -14.31 -26.58
CA ASN A 330 25.46 -13.71 -27.73
C ASN A 330 26.98 -13.89 -27.69
N SER A 331 27.58 -13.93 -26.49
CA SER A 331 29.02 -14.19 -26.35
C SER A 331 29.39 -15.65 -26.62
N THR A 332 28.53 -16.62 -26.28
CA THR A 332 28.76 -18.04 -26.57
C THR A 332 28.48 -18.41 -28.02
N GLY A 333 27.53 -17.73 -28.68
CA GLY A 333 27.26 -17.93 -30.12
C GLY A 333 28.45 -17.55 -31.00
N LYS A 334 29.17 -16.47 -30.65
CA LYS A 334 30.38 -16.04 -31.37
C LYS A 334 31.62 -16.93 -31.17
N VAL A 335 31.64 -17.76 -30.12
CA VAL A 335 32.76 -18.69 -29.86
C VAL A 335 32.57 -20.01 -30.61
N ASN A 336 31.35 -20.35 -31.02
CA ASN A 336 31.05 -21.56 -31.79
C ASN A 336 31.07 -21.32 -33.32
N GLU A 337 31.30 -20.09 -33.77
CA GLU A 337 31.44 -19.72 -35.19
C GLU A 337 32.91 -19.44 -35.60
N LEU A 338 33.86 -19.71 -34.71
CA LEU A 338 35.30 -19.71 -34.94
C LEU A 338 35.84 -21.13 -34.76
#